data_AF-C4XJ34-F1
#
_entry.id   AF-C4XJ34-F1
#
_cell.length_a   1.000
_cell.length_b   1.000
_cell.length_c   1.000
_cell.angle_alpha   90.00
_cell.angle_beta   90.00
_cell.angle_gamma   90.00
#
_symmetry.space_group_name_H-M   'P 1'
#
loop_
_entity.id
_entity.type
_entity.pdbx_description
1 polymer ?
#
loop_
_entity_poly.entity_id
_entity_poly.type
_entity_poly.pdbx_seq_one_letter_code
_entity_poly.pdbx_strand_id
1 'polypeptide(L)' 'MTKPVLAIRLHADQRERRFLLAAAAVLRRAGQNTQARELLRRGHGVTCWRSLALLVAEYVDLDITIRG' A
#
# COMPACT_ATOMS: atom_id res chain seq x y z
N MET A 1 -9.96 12.35 10.94
CA MET A 1 -10.25 11.00 10.39
C MET A 1 -8.99 10.15 10.55
N THR A 2 -9.11 8.96 11.13
CA THR A 2 -7.98 8.01 11.29
C THR A 2 -7.75 7.24 9.98
N LYS A 3 -6.50 7.15 9.54
CA LYS A 3 -6.13 6.31 8.38
C LYS A 3 -6.08 4.84 8.83
N PRO A 4 -6.44 3.89 7.95
CA PRO A 4 -6.26 2.48 8.27
C PRO A 4 -4.78 2.08 8.21
N VAL A 5 -4.38 1.16 9.08
CA VAL A 5 -2.99 0.71 9.19
C VAL A 5 -2.75 -0.53 8.33
N LEU A 6 -1.65 -0.52 7.58
CA LEU A 6 -1.14 -1.66 6.84
C LEU A 6 0.22 -2.06 7.43
N ALA A 7 0.25 -3.20 8.12
CA ALA A 7 1.48 -3.82 8.60
C ALA A 7 2.04 -4.78 7.54
N ILE A 8 3.27 -4.55 7.09
CA ILE A 8 3.96 -5.40 6.11
C ILE A 8 5.36 -5.77 6.57
N ARG A 9 5.75 -7.00 6.23
CA ARG A 9 7.13 -7.46 6.34
C ARG A 9 7.78 -7.40 4.97
N LEU A 10 8.86 -6.64 4.87
CA LEU A 10 9.65 -6.54 3.65
C LEU A 10 10.69 -7.65 3.58
N HIS A 11 10.68 -8.37 2.46
CA HIS A 11 11.77 -9.25 2.04
C HIS A 11 12.47 -8.57 0.86
N ALA A 12 13.73 -8.88 0.57
CA ALA A 12 14.47 -8.21 -0.51
C ALA A 12 13.81 -8.30 -1.91
N ASP A 13 12.87 -9.24 -2.10
CA ASP A 13 12.25 -9.57 -3.39
C ASP A 13 10.77 -9.11 -3.46
N GLN A 14 10.52 -7.84 -3.11
CA GLN A 14 9.18 -7.29 -2.93
C GLN A 14 8.50 -6.92 -4.25
N ARG A 15 7.63 -7.82 -4.72
CA ARG A 15 6.73 -7.60 -5.86
C ARG A 15 5.76 -6.44 -5.56
N GLU A 16 6.02 -5.28 -6.14
CA GLU A 16 5.28 -4.01 -6.04
C GLU A 16 3.75 -4.22 -6.13
N ARG A 17 3.34 -5.07 -7.07
CA ARG A 17 1.93 -5.41 -7.29
C ARG A 17 1.25 -6.03 -6.06
N ARG A 18 1.94 -6.87 -5.28
CA ARG A 18 1.37 -7.48 -4.07
C ARG A 18 1.14 -6.45 -2.98
N PHE A 19 2.08 -5.54 -2.80
CA PHE A 19 1.97 -4.46 -1.83
C PHE A 19 0.82 -3.51 -2.18
N LEU A 20 0.71 -3.11 -3.45
CA LEU A 20 -0.40 -2.28 -3.92
C LEU A 20 -1.77 -2.94 -3.66
N LEU A 21 -1.88 -4.25 -3.93
CA LEU A 21 -3.12 -4.99 -3.67
C LEU A 21 -3.44 -5.11 -2.18
N ALA A 22 -2.42 -5.31 -1.32
CA ALA A 22 -2.59 -5.38 0.12
C ALA A 22 -3.11 -4.05 0.69
N ALA A 23 -2.53 -2.92 0.26
CA ALA A 23 -2.99 -1.59 0.64
C ALA A 23 -4.44 -1.32 0.21
N ALA A 24 -4.80 -1.68 -1.02
CA ALA A 24 -6.17 -1.55 -1.51
C ALA A 24 -7.16 -2.42 -0.71
N ALA A 25 -6.76 -3.61 -0.28
CA ALA A 25 -7.58 -4.48 0.56
C ALA A 25 -7.83 -3.89 1.95
N VAL A 26 -6.81 -3.27 2.57
CA VAL A 26 -6.95 -2.56 3.84
C VAL A 26 -7.95 -1.40 3.73
N LEU A 27 -7.85 -0.59 2.68
CA LEU A 27 -8.81 0.48 2.41
C LEU A 27 -10.24 -0.05 2.25
N ARG A 28 -10.44 -1.15 1.52
CA ARG A 28 -11.77 -1.77 1.36
C ARG A 28 -12.35 -2.26 2.69
N ARG A 29 -11.54 -2.89 3.55
CA ARG A 29 -11.97 -3.33 4.88
C ARG A 29 -12.36 -2.17 5.79
N ALA A 30 -11.76 -1.00 5.60
CA ALA A 30 -12.12 0.23 6.31
C ALA A 30 -13.33 0.97 5.69
N GLY A 31 -14.02 0.40 4.69
CA GLY A 31 -15.13 1.04 3.98
C GLY A 31 -14.71 2.09 2.94
N GLN A 32 -13.40 2.30 2.74
CA GLN A 32 -12.81 3.33 1.89
C GLN A 32 -12.69 2.89 0.42
N ASN A 33 -13.80 2.45 -0.19
CA ASN A 33 -13.83 1.86 -1.54
C ASN A 33 -13.40 2.82 -2.66
N THR A 34 -13.63 4.13 -2.50
CA THR A 34 -13.21 5.15 -3.47
C THR A 34 -11.69 5.31 -3.45
N GLN A 35 -11.10 5.46 -2.26
CA GLN A 35 -9.65 5.55 -2.06
C GLN A 35 -8.95 4.28 -2.53
N ALA A 36 -9.53 3.10 -2.29
CA ALA A 36 -8.98 1.84 -2.80
C ALA A 36 -8.91 1.80 -4.34
N ARG A 37 -9.96 2.26 -5.04
CA ARG A 37 -9.97 2.33 -6.52
C ARG A 37 -8.95 3.34 -7.05
N GLU A 38 -8.85 4.50 -6.39
CA GLU A 38 -7.90 5.53 -6.76
C GLU A 38 -6.46 5.09 -6.57
N LEU A 39 -6.15 4.45 -5.43
CA LEU A 39 -4.83 3.89 -5.14
C LEU A 39 -4.42 2.86 -6.21
N LEU A 40 -5.32 1.94 -6.58
CA LEU A 40 -5.05 0.96 -7.65
C LEU A 40 -4.78 1.63 -9.00
N ARG A 41 -5.51 2.69 -9.33
CA ARG A 41 -5.31 3.44 -10.58
C ARG A 41 -3.97 4.19 -10.59
N ARG A 42 -3.63 4.88 -9.49
CA ARG A 42 -2.38 5.66 -9.38
C ARG A 42 -1.14 4.78 -9.22
N GLY A 43 -1.28 3.62 -8.56
CA GLY A 43 -0.19 2.68 -8.35
C GLY A 43 0.06 1.76 -9.55
N HIS A 44 -0.86 1.71 -10.51
CA HIS A 44 -0.67 0.95 -11.73
C HIS A 44 0.50 1.52 -12.54
N GLY A 45 1.50 0.70 -12.84
CA GLY A 45 2.69 1.11 -13.58
C GLY A 45 3.81 1.71 -12.73
N VAL A 46 3.63 1.83 -11.41
CA VAL A 46 4.73 2.20 -10.50
C VAL A 46 5.60 0.98 -10.24
N THR A 47 6.79 0.97 -10.83
CA THR A 47 7.77 -0.14 -10.73
C THR A 47 8.85 0.09 -9.68
N CYS A 48 8.88 1.27 -9.05
CA CYS A 48 9.79 1.57 -7.95
C CYS A 48 9.09 1.37 -6.61
N TRP A 49 9.58 0.42 -5.82
CA TRP A 49 9.11 0.17 -4.46
C TRP A 49 8.97 1.44 -3.61
N ARG A 50 9.98 2.31 -3.62
CA ARG A 50 10.00 3.52 -2.78
C ARG A 50 8.90 4.51 -3.18
N SER A 51 8.71 4.72 -4.49
CA SER A 51 7.64 5.57 -5.00
C SER A 51 6.26 4.99 -4.69
N LEU A 52 6.12 3.66 -4.78
CA LEU A 52 4.88 2.99 -4.44
C LEU A 52 4.57 3.08 -2.94
N ALA A 53 5.57 2.96 -2.07
CA ALA A 53 5.42 3.11 -0.63
C ALA A 53 4.96 4.52 -0.25
N LEU A 54 5.53 5.55 -0.86
CA LEU A 54 5.11 6.94 -0.67
C LEU A 54 3.65 7.15 -1.12
N LEU A 55 3.29 6.64 -2.30
CA LEU A 55 1.92 6.72 -2.80
C LEU A 55 0.94 6.03 -1.84
N VAL A 56 1.29 4.84 -1.35
CA VAL A 56 0.44 4.08 -0.42
C VAL A 56 0.29 4.82 0.92
N ALA A 57 1.35 5.46 1.42
CA ALA A 57 1.34 6.25 2.66
C ALA A 57 0.38 7.46 2.62
N GLU A 58 0.00 7.94 1.43
CA GLU A 58 -1.05 8.96 1.28
C GLU A 58 -2.41 8.45 1.80
N TYR A 59 -2.68 7.15 1.71
CA TYR A 59 -3.99 6.55 2.00
C TYR A 59 -4.02 5.68 3.26
N VAL A 60 -2.93 5.00 3.60
CA VAL A 60 -2.80 4.09 4.76
C VAL A 60 -1.57 4.43 5.58
N ASP A 61 -1.64 4.22 6.89
CA ASP A 61 -0.45 4.27 7.74
C ASP A 61 0.35 2.98 7.55
N LEU A 62 1.65 3.10 7.32
CA LEU A 62 2.54 1.97 7.04
C LEU A 62 3.35 1.59 8.27
N ASP A 63 3.22 0.36 8.72
CA ASP A 63 4.14 -0.26 9.68
C ASP A 63 5.01 -1.27 8.93
N ILE A 64 6.30 -0.92 8.77
CA ILE A 64 7.24 -1.62 7.90
C ILE A 64 8.33 -2.25 8.76
N THR A 65 8.42 -3.58 8.73
CA THR A 65 9.55 -4.31 9.30
C THR A 65 10.47 -4.82 8.20
N ILE A 66 11.75 -4.42 8.22
CA ILE A 66 12.79 -4.88 7.29
C ILE A 66 13.64 -5.94 8.00
N ARG A 67 13.80 -7.13 7.40
CA ARG A 67 14.82 -8.11 7.81
C ARG A 67 15.92 -8.15 6.74
N GLY A 68 17.15 -7.91 7.18
CA GLY A 68 18.37 -8.09 6.39
C GLY A 68 18.70 -9.56 6.17
#